data_AF-A0A7S1Y728-F1
#
_entry.id   AF-A0A7S1Y728-F1
#
_cell.length_a   1.000
_cell.length_b   1.000
_cell.length_c   1.000
_cell.angle_alpha   90.00
_cell.angle_beta   90.00
_cell.angle_gamma   90.00
#
_symmetry.space_group_name_H-M   'P 1'
#
loop_
_entity.id
_entity.type
_entity.pdbx_description
1 polymer ?
#
loop_
_entity_poly.entity_id
_entity_poly.type
_entity_poly.pdbx_seq_one_letter_code
_entity_poly.pdbx_strand_id
1 'polypeptide(L)'
;TYEEFGSSVDKAKAFFEAAKQSSQLVVHFYRPTTRYCDVFHAMLDKLSRKHIETRFVKLNVEEAEQDTGNGVSYLTQKLGIHVMPTLLLVKNRKAVHHIRGFDEIPGGADQTDERVLAHVLSIHGLLTLKPDEEDFEDEIEEMLEQARKGVNGIQLTTKKSVRSGYYNETAEDDLS
;
A
#
# COMPACT_ATOMS: atom_id res chain seq x y z
N THR A 1 1.36 17.41 6.56
CA THR A 1 2.80 17.10 6.33
C THR A 1 2.96 15.60 6.13
N TYR A 2 3.96 15.18 5.36
CA TYR A 2 4.30 13.77 5.10
C TYR A 2 5.71 13.51 5.62
N GLU A 3 5.80 12.88 6.79
CA GLU A 3 7.04 12.80 7.56
C GLU A 3 7.45 11.36 7.87
N GLU A 4 8.74 11.10 7.91
CA GLU A 4 9.29 9.83 8.37
C GLU A 4 9.57 9.90 9.87
N PHE A 5 9.30 8.80 10.58
CA PHE A 5 9.71 8.70 11.97
C PHE A 5 11.24 8.76 12.07
N GLY A 6 11.78 9.62 12.95
CA GLY A 6 13.23 9.81 13.12
C GLY A 6 13.98 8.52 13.47
N SER A 7 15.22 8.39 12.98
CA SER A 7 16.03 7.17 13.11
C SER A 7 16.35 6.76 14.55
N SER A 8 16.48 7.72 15.47
CA SER A 8 16.78 7.48 16.89
C SER A 8 15.55 7.18 17.77
N VAL A 9 14.36 7.10 17.16
CA VAL A 9 13.10 6.92 17.88
C VAL A 9 12.59 5.50 17.72
N ASP A 10 12.08 4.92 18.80
CA ASP A 10 11.28 3.69 18.75
C ASP A 10 10.03 3.93 17.90
N LYS A 11 9.95 3.27 16.75
CA LYS A 11 8.90 3.44 15.75
C LYS A 11 7.54 2.95 16.26
N ALA A 12 7.50 1.89 17.07
CA ALA A 12 6.26 1.41 17.67
C ALA A 12 5.68 2.47 18.61
N LYS A 13 6.51 3.02 19.49
CA LYS A 13 6.13 4.11 20.39
C LYS A 13 5.69 5.35 19.62
N ALA A 14 6.47 5.77 18.61
CA ALA A 14 6.15 6.93 17.78
C ALA A 14 4.83 6.75 17.01
N PHE A 15 4.56 5.55 16.50
CA PHE A 15 3.28 5.20 15.86
C PHE A 15 2.11 5.36 16.84
N PHE A 16 2.20 4.78 18.04
CA PHE A 16 1.12 4.89 19.03
C PHE A 16 0.94 6.33 19.53
N GLU A 17 2.01 7.11 19.60
CA GLU A 17 1.94 8.53 19.95
C GLU A 17 1.27 9.35 18.84
N ALA A 18 1.66 9.15 17.59
CA ALA A 18 1.02 9.79 16.44
C ALA A 18 -0.48 9.46 16.37
N ALA A 19 -0.85 8.19 16.58
CA ALA A 19 -2.24 7.76 16.61
C ALA A 19 -3.04 8.38 17.77
N LYS A 20 -2.39 8.71 18.90
CA LYS A 20 -3.03 9.41 20.02
C LYS A 20 -3.22 10.90 19.76
N GLN A 21 -2.28 11.53 19.06
CA GLN A 21 -2.27 12.97 18.79
C GLN A 21 -3.18 13.35 17.60
N SER A 22 -3.50 12.40 16.72
CA SER A 22 -4.24 12.65 15.49
C SER A 22 -5.47 11.76 15.39
N SER A 23 -6.62 12.35 15.11
CA SER A 23 -7.89 11.62 14.88
C SER A 23 -7.87 10.87 13.55
N GLN A 24 -7.17 11.40 12.54
CA GLN A 24 -6.99 10.81 11.22
C GLN A 24 -5.48 10.66 10.97
N LEU A 25 -5.04 9.44 10.70
CA LEU A 25 -3.64 9.10 10.47
C LEU A 25 -3.54 8.09 9.34
N VAL A 26 -2.71 8.40 8.34
CA VAL A 26 -2.33 7.49 7.26
C VAL A 26 -0.86 7.12 7.44
N VAL A 27 -0.59 5.83 7.56
CA VAL A 27 0.77 5.31 7.74
C VAL A 27 1.18 4.52 6.50
N HIS A 28 2.19 5.02 5.79
CA HIS A 28 2.76 4.37 4.62
C HIS A 28 3.93 3.48 5.01
N PHE A 29 3.72 2.17 4.99
CA PHE A 29 4.77 1.19 5.11
C PHE A 29 5.39 0.97 3.72
N TYR A 30 6.70 1.23 3.62
CA TYR A 30 7.39 1.24 2.32
C TYR A 30 8.77 0.57 2.38
N ARG A 31 9.27 0.18 1.20
CA ARG A 31 10.65 -0.27 0.97
C ARG A 31 11.32 0.67 -0.04
N PRO A 32 12.49 1.27 0.28
CA PRO A 32 13.23 2.16 -0.63
C PRO A 32 13.56 1.52 -1.99
N THR A 33 13.68 0.20 -2.02
CA THR A 33 14.12 -0.57 -3.20
C THR A 33 13.03 -0.78 -4.26
N THR A 34 11.81 -0.27 -4.05
CA THR A 34 10.66 -0.56 -4.93
C THR A 34 10.08 0.71 -5.60
N ARG A 35 10.07 0.75 -6.94
CA ARG A 35 9.46 1.85 -7.73
C ARG A 35 8.00 2.12 -7.36
N TYR A 36 7.27 1.10 -6.90
CA TYR A 36 5.89 1.23 -6.46
C TYR A 36 5.73 2.10 -5.22
N CYS A 37 6.69 2.08 -4.29
CA CYS A 37 6.66 2.95 -3.12
C CYS A 37 6.86 4.42 -3.52
N ASP A 38 7.65 4.71 -4.56
CA ASP A 38 7.88 6.08 -5.04
C ASP A 38 6.60 6.73 -5.57
N VAL A 39 5.75 5.94 -6.23
CA VAL A 39 4.43 6.40 -6.71
C VAL A 39 3.56 6.86 -5.54
N PHE A 40 3.49 6.06 -4.46
CA PHE A 40 2.78 6.46 -3.24
C PHE A 40 3.43 7.66 -2.53
N HIS A 41 4.76 7.78 -2.53
CA HIS A 41 5.42 8.96 -1.98
C HIS A 41 4.96 10.24 -2.69
N ALA A 42 4.92 10.23 -4.02
CA ALA A 42 4.51 11.38 -4.81
C ALA A 42 3.04 11.78 -4.54
N MET A 43 2.13 10.81 -4.47
CA MET A 43 0.72 11.08 -4.18
C MET A 43 0.53 11.59 -2.75
N LEU A 44 1.10 10.90 -1.76
CA LEU A 44 0.94 11.25 -0.34
C LEU A 44 1.58 12.60 0.01
N ASP A 45 2.72 12.94 -0.59
CA ASP A 45 3.33 14.26 -0.38
C ASP A 45 2.39 15.38 -0.82
N LYS A 46 1.77 15.25 -2.01
CA LYS A 46 0.78 16.22 -2.50
C LYS A 46 -0.47 16.27 -1.62
N LEU A 47 -1.05 15.12 -1.28
CA LEU A 47 -2.24 15.05 -0.43
C LEU A 47 -1.98 15.64 0.96
N SER A 48 -0.79 15.42 1.53
CA SER A 48 -0.44 15.94 2.86
C SER A 48 -0.35 17.45 2.95
N ARG A 49 -0.22 18.14 1.81
CA ARG A 49 -0.24 19.61 1.69
C ARG A 49 -1.65 20.13 1.51
N LYS A 50 -2.55 19.35 0.89
CA LYS A 50 -3.95 19.70 0.63
C LYS A 50 -4.86 19.45 1.85
N HIS A 51 -4.59 18.37 2.58
CA HIS A 51 -5.41 17.88 3.70
C HIS A 51 -4.61 17.90 5.01
N ILE A 52 -4.72 19.02 5.73
CA ILE A 52 -4.01 19.22 7.01
C ILE A 52 -4.73 18.55 8.18
N GLU A 53 -5.99 18.17 8.02
CA GLU A 53 -6.79 17.44 9.00
C GLU A 53 -6.23 16.03 9.27
N THR A 54 -5.49 15.50 8.29
CA THR A 54 -4.94 14.15 8.32
C THR A 54 -3.45 14.17 8.41
N ARG A 55 -2.94 13.43 9.39
CA ARG A 55 -1.51 13.23 9.56
C ARG A 55 -1.05 12.13 8.61
N PHE A 56 -0.06 12.43 7.78
CA PHE A 56 0.58 11.46 6.92
C PHE A 56 1.97 11.15 7.45
N VAL A 57 2.26 9.88 7.67
CA VAL A 57 3.58 9.42 8.09
C VAL A 57 4.04 8.26 7.23
N LYS A 58 5.34 8.08 7.12
CA LYS A 58 5.94 6.93 6.45
C LYS A 58 6.91 6.18 7.35
N LEU A 59 7.05 4.89 7.08
CA LEU A 59 7.88 3.98 7.83
C LEU A 59 8.59 3.02 6.87
N ASN A 60 9.93 3.03 6.90
CA ASN A 60 10.76 2.08 6.17
C ASN A 60 10.74 0.71 6.86
N VAL A 61 10.28 -0.32 6.16
CA VAL A 61 10.20 -1.68 6.72
C VAL A 61 11.49 -2.48 6.59
N GLU A 62 12.48 -2.04 5.82
CA GLU A 62 13.79 -2.72 5.74
C GLU A 62 14.54 -2.64 7.09
N GLU A 63 14.22 -1.64 7.93
CA GLU A 63 14.74 -1.55 9.30
C GLU A 63 14.31 -2.73 10.19
N ALA A 64 13.22 -3.42 9.83
CA ALA A 64 12.76 -4.62 10.55
C ALA A 64 13.77 -5.78 10.45
N GLU A 65 14.47 -5.87 9.32
CA GLU A 65 15.39 -6.96 9.00
C GLU A 65 16.74 -6.79 9.75
N GLN A 66 17.03 -5.58 10.22
CA GLN A 66 18.30 -5.22 10.87
C GLN A 66 18.29 -5.45 12.39
N ASP A 67 17.22 -6.03 12.95
CA ASP A 67 17.04 -6.32 14.40
C ASP A 67 17.51 -5.19 15.33
N THR A 68 17.15 -3.96 14.97
CA THR A 68 17.64 -2.75 15.65
C THR A 68 16.90 -2.45 16.95
N GLY A 69 15.97 -3.31 17.38
CA GLY A 69 15.13 -3.10 18.56
C GLY A 69 14.18 -1.88 18.45
N ASN A 70 14.05 -1.27 17.27
CA ASN A 70 13.32 -0.02 17.07
C ASN A 70 11.79 -0.18 16.93
N GLY A 71 11.25 -1.38 17.13
CA GLY A 71 9.81 -1.65 17.11
C GLY A 71 9.18 -1.83 15.72
N VAL A 72 9.91 -1.69 14.61
CA VAL A 72 9.34 -1.88 13.26
C VAL A 72 8.84 -3.32 13.05
N SER A 73 9.65 -4.32 13.40
CA SER A 73 9.26 -5.73 13.28
C SER A 73 8.01 -6.07 14.10
N TYR A 74 7.88 -5.46 15.29
CA TYR A 74 6.67 -5.58 16.12
C TYR A 74 5.45 -4.99 15.41
N LEU A 75 5.56 -3.79 14.83
CA LEU A 75 4.44 -3.15 14.12
C LEU A 75 4.01 -3.96 12.90
N THR A 76 4.94 -4.37 12.03
CA THR A 76 4.61 -5.09 10.79
C THR A 76 3.94 -6.42 11.09
N GLN A 77 4.44 -7.18 12.08
CA GLN A 77 3.81 -8.43 12.51
C GLN A 77 2.44 -8.18 13.16
N LYS A 78 2.34 -7.21 14.07
CA LYS A 78 1.10 -6.96 14.81
C LYS A 78 -0.03 -6.45 13.94
N LEU A 79 0.29 -5.67 12.91
CA LEU A 79 -0.67 -5.05 11.99
C LEU A 79 -0.87 -5.90 10.71
N GLY A 80 -0.11 -6.99 10.51
CA GLY A 80 -0.25 -7.88 9.36
C GLY A 80 0.23 -7.27 8.05
N ILE A 81 1.32 -6.49 8.12
CA ILE A 81 1.89 -5.79 6.97
C ILE A 81 2.92 -6.69 6.29
N HIS A 82 2.50 -7.33 5.19
CA HIS A 82 3.33 -8.29 4.44
C HIS A 82 3.57 -7.90 2.97
N VAL A 83 2.82 -6.93 2.46
CA VAL A 83 2.88 -6.47 1.06
C VAL A 83 3.36 -5.02 1.06
N MET A 84 4.23 -4.66 0.13
CA MET A 84 4.72 -3.29 -0.01
C MET A 84 4.41 -2.74 -1.40
N PRO A 85 3.96 -1.48 -1.50
CA PRO A 85 3.60 -0.57 -0.41
C PRO A 85 2.32 -1.01 0.32
N THR A 86 2.14 -0.61 1.59
CA THR A 86 0.85 -0.70 2.29
C THR A 86 0.53 0.61 3.00
N LEU A 87 -0.67 1.14 2.80
CA LEU A 87 -1.21 2.24 3.61
C LEU A 87 -2.11 1.68 4.70
N LEU A 88 -1.73 1.89 5.95
CA LEU A 88 -2.60 1.64 7.08
C LEU A 88 -3.40 2.92 7.38
N LEU A 89 -4.73 2.79 7.37
CA LEU A 89 -5.64 3.86 7.68
C LEU A 89 -6.04 3.75 9.16
N VAL A 90 -5.75 4.79 9.94
CA VAL A 90 -6.06 4.86 11.37
C VAL A 90 -7.01 6.01 11.61
N LYS A 91 -8.19 5.69 12.16
CA LYS A 91 -9.20 6.67 12.55
C LYS A 91 -9.56 6.49 14.02
N ASN A 92 -9.53 7.56 14.78
CA ASN A 92 -9.85 7.59 16.21
C ASN A 92 -9.08 6.51 17.01
N ARG A 93 -7.76 6.41 16.79
CA ARG A 93 -6.84 5.44 17.42
C ARG A 93 -7.07 3.97 17.04
N LYS A 94 -7.92 3.67 16.06
CA LYS A 94 -8.17 2.31 15.57
C LYS A 94 -7.71 2.18 14.13
N ALA A 95 -7.00 1.10 13.82
CA ALA A 95 -6.79 0.67 12.45
C ALA A 95 -8.15 0.33 11.83
N VAL A 96 -8.55 1.06 10.78
CA VAL A 96 -9.84 0.87 10.11
C VAL A 96 -9.72 0.13 8.79
N HIS A 97 -8.59 0.25 8.09
CA HIS A 97 -8.40 -0.37 6.78
C HIS A 97 -6.93 -0.48 6.37
N HIS A 98 -6.62 -1.34 5.41
CA HIS A 98 -5.31 -1.45 4.76
C HIS A 98 -5.47 -1.37 3.24
N ILE A 99 -4.85 -0.38 2.61
CA ILE A 99 -4.69 -0.35 1.15
C ILE A 99 -3.38 -1.06 0.84
N ARG A 100 -3.44 -2.22 0.19
CA ARG A 100 -2.27 -3.04 -0.13
C ARG A 100 -1.91 -2.88 -1.61
N GLY A 101 -0.67 -2.49 -1.87
CA GLY A 101 -0.21 -2.25 -3.24
C GLY A 101 -1.14 -1.29 -3.98
N PHE A 102 -1.60 -1.72 -5.15
CA PHE A 102 -2.56 -0.98 -5.97
C PHE A 102 -3.91 -1.70 -6.08
N ASP A 103 -4.22 -2.62 -5.16
CA ASP A 103 -5.43 -3.45 -5.22
C ASP A 103 -6.73 -2.60 -5.27
N GLU A 104 -6.68 -1.40 -4.69
CA GLU A 104 -7.80 -0.45 -4.64
C GLU A 104 -7.58 0.80 -5.50
N ILE A 105 -6.53 0.82 -6.33
CA ILE A 105 -6.20 1.93 -7.23
C ILE A 105 -6.27 1.42 -8.68
N PRO A 106 -7.30 1.81 -9.45
CA PRO A 106 -7.42 1.46 -10.86
C PRO A 106 -6.17 1.82 -11.67
N GLY A 107 -5.86 0.99 -12.66
CA GLY A 107 -4.75 1.23 -13.59
C GLY A 107 -3.36 0.93 -13.02
N GLY A 108 -3.23 0.63 -11.72
CA GLY A 108 -1.96 0.27 -11.10
C GLY A 108 -0.93 1.40 -11.15
N ALA A 109 0.34 1.06 -10.91
CA ALA A 109 1.42 2.03 -10.71
C ALA A 109 1.67 3.01 -11.87
N ASP A 110 1.33 2.65 -13.11
CA ASP A 110 1.62 3.47 -14.29
C ASP A 110 0.50 4.47 -14.63
N GLN A 111 -0.68 4.35 -14.01
CA GLN A 111 -1.85 5.19 -14.30
C GLN A 111 -2.47 5.80 -13.02
N THR A 112 -1.70 5.89 -11.94
CA THR A 112 -2.22 6.38 -10.66
C THR A 112 -2.52 7.87 -10.69
N ASP A 113 -3.71 8.23 -10.23
CA ASP A 113 -4.12 9.61 -9.98
C ASP A 113 -4.23 9.86 -8.47
N GLU A 114 -3.67 10.97 -8.00
CA GLU A 114 -3.78 11.40 -6.60
C GLU A 114 -5.24 11.61 -6.17
N ARG A 115 -6.12 11.98 -7.11
CA ARG A 115 -7.56 12.19 -6.87
C ARG A 115 -8.27 10.88 -6.53
N VAL A 116 -7.90 9.79 -7.19
CA VAL A 116 -8.41 8.45 -6.87
C VAL A 116 -8.01 8.07 -5.44
N LEU A 117 -6.74 8.27 -5.07
CA LEU A 117 -6.30 7.99 -3.71
C LEU A 117 -7.01 8.89 -2.69
N ALA A 118 -7.21 10.17 -3.02
CA ALA A 118 -7.96 11.09 -2.17
C ALA A 118 -9.38 10.59 -1.92
N HIS A 119 -10.09 10.20 -2.98
CA HIS A 119 -11.44 9.67 -2.90
C HIS A 119 -11.50 8.37 -2.06
N VAL A 120 -10.60 7.41 -2.30
CA VAL A 120 -10.52 6.18 -1.47
C VAL A 120 -10.30 6.52 0.01
N LEU A 121 -9.40 7.44 0.33
CA LEU A 121 -9.18 7.88 1.71
C LEU A 121 -10.40 8.60 2.30
N SER A 122 -11.14 9.36 1.48
CA SER A 122 -12.37 10.05 1.89
C SER A 122 -13.51 9.07 2.22
N ILE A 123 -13.66 7.97 1.48
CA ILE A 123 -14.64 6.90 1.76
C ILE A 123 -14.39 6.30 3.16
N HIS A 124 -13.12 6.11 3.53
CA HIS A 124 -12.76 5.65 4.88
C HIS A 124 -12.84 6.77 5.94
N GLY A 125 -13.17 7.99 5.52
CA GLY A 125 -13.32 9.19 6.34
C GLY A 125 -12.00 9.67 6.92
N LEU A 126 -10.92 9.50 6.15
CA LEU A 126 -9.58 10.00 6.43
C LEU A 126 -9.31 11.32 5.69
N LEU A 127 -10.15 11.75 4.75
CA LEU A 127 -10.03 13.09 4.14
C LEU A 127 -11.40 13.71 4.01
N THR A 128 -11.42 15.05 3.99
CA THR A 128 -12.58 15.81 3.54
C THR A 128 -12.24 16.36 2.16
N LEU A 129 -12.94 15.90 1.12
CA LEU A 129 -12.77 16.44 -0.23
C LEU A 129 -13.30 17.88 -0.26
N LYS A 130 -12.62 18.73 -1.02
CA LYS A 130 -13.10 20.09 -1.29
C LYS A 130 -14.08 20.07 -2.46
N PRO A 131 -14.93 21.10 -2.64
CA PRO A 131 -15.88 21.13 -3.74
C PRO A 131 -15.24 20.92 -5.13
N ASP A 132 -14.04 21.46 -5.36
CA ASP A 132 -13.31 21.27 -6.62
C ASP A 132 -12.76 19.84 -6.82
N GLU A 133 -12.68 19.05 -5.75
CA GLU A 133 -12.31 17.63 -5.79
C GLU A 133 -13.56 16.73 -5.87
N GLU A 134 -14.69 17.17 -5.31
CA GLU A 134 -16.00 16.51 -5.41
C GLU A 134 -16.56 16.54 -6.83
N ASP A 135 -16.26 17.57 -7.63
CA ASP A 135 -16.69 17.67 -9.05
C ASP A 135 -16.23 16.47 -9.92
N PHE A 136 -15.20 15.73 -9.47
CA PHE A 136 -14.67 14.55 -10.17
C PHE A 136 -15.09 13.22 -9.51
N GLU A 137 -15.91 13.25 -8.46
CA GLU A 137 -16.29 12.07 -7.68
C GLU A 137 -17.02 11.03 -8.54
N ASP A 138 -18.01 11.44 -9.33
CA ASP A 138 -18.78 10.54 -10.20
C ASP A 138 -17.87 9.84 -11.24
N GLU A 139 -16.90 10.56 -11.82
CA GLU A 139 -15.94 9.99 -12.78
C GLU A 139 -15.03 8.95 -12.10
N ILE A 140 -14.54 9.25 -10.89
CA ILE A 140 -13.69 8.35 -10.11
C ILE A 140 -14.47 7.10 -9.68
N GLU A 141 -15.71 7.25 -9.22
CA GLU A 141 -16.57 6.13 -8.86
C GLU A 141 -16.84 5.22 -10.06
N GLU A 142 -17.11 5.80 -11.24
CA GLU A 142 -17.28 5.02 -12.46
C GLU A 142 -16.00 4.23 -12.81
N MET A 143 -14.83 4.87 -12.72
CA MET A 143 -13.54 4.20 -12.95
C MET A 143 -13.32 3.03 -11.97
N LEU A 144 -13.62 3.22 -10.68
CA LEU A 144 -13.50 2.20 -9.65
C LEU A 144 -14.45 1.02 -9.91
N GLU A 145 -15.69 1.31 -10.30
CA GLU A 145 -16.70 0.31 -10.60
C GLU A 145 -16.36 -0.49 -11.87
N GLN A 146 -15.88 0.18 -12.92
CA GLN A 146 -15.38 -0.48 -14.13
C GLN A 146 -14.19 -1.38 -13.83
N ALA A 147 -13.23 -0.91 -13.02
CA ALA A 147 -12.08 -1.72 -12.59
C ALA A 147 -12.55 -2.99 -11.87
N ARG A 148 -13.49 -2.87 -10.92
CA ARG A 148 -14.08 -4.02 -10.19
C ARG A 148 -14.77 -5.01 -11.12
N LYS A 149 -15.54 -4.53 -12.10
CA LYS A 149 -16.20 -5.37 -13.12
C LYS A 149 -15.20 -6.06 -14.04
N GLY A 150 -14.10 -5.40 -14.40
CA GLY A 150 -13.05 -5.93 -15.26
C GLY A 150 -12.24 -7.08 -14.64
N VAL A 151 -12.09 -7.12 -13.31
CA VAL A 151 -11.33 -8.20 -12.63
C VAL A 151 -12.05 -9.55 -12.76
N ASN A 152 -13.39 -9.57 -12.82
CA ASN A 152 -14.18 -10.78 -12.97
C ASN A 152 -14.10 -11.41 -14.38
N GLY A 153 -13.38 -10.80 -15.33
CA GLY A 153 -13.20 -11.29 -16.70
C GLY A 153 -11.82 -11.88 -17.02
N ILE A 154 -10.86 -11.86 -16.10
CA ILE A 154 -9.50 -12.37 -16.37
C ILE A 154 -9.49 -13.88 -16.17
N GLN A 155 -9.92 -14.59 -17.21
CA GLN A 155 -9.64 -16.00 -17.38
C GLN A 155 -8.12 -16.17 -17.53
N LEU A 156 -7.49 -16.83 -16.55
CA LEU A 156 -6.12 -17.35 -16.65
C LEU A 156 -6.03 -18.27 -17.87
N THR A 157 -5.75 -17.72 -19.05
CA THR A 157 -5.20 -18.51 -20.15
C THR A 157 -3.74 -18.75 -19.78
N THR A 158 -3.50 -19.86 -19.11
CA THR A 158 -2.17 -20.45 -18.94
C THR A 158 -1.53 -20.62 -20.32
N LYS A 159 -0.74 -19.64 -20.77
CA LYS A 159 0.23 -19.86 -21.84
C LYS A 159 1.33 -20.74 -21.25
N LYS A 160 1.30 -22.01 -21.67
CA LYS A 160 2.38 -23.00 -21.56
C LYS A 160 3.74 -22.32 -21.66
N SER A 161 4.46 -22.26 -20.54
CA SER A 161 5.91 -22.11 -20.56
C SER A 161 6.50 -23.42 -21.06
N VAL A 162 6.87 -23.49 -22.34
CA VAL A 162 7.79 -24.50 -22.84
C VAL A 162 9.16 -24.16 -22.25
N ARG A 163 9.56 -24.85 -21.18
CA ARG A 163 10.94 -24.81 -20.67
C ARG A 163 11.57 -26.18 -20.89
N SER A 164 12.31 -26.24 -22.00
CA SER A 164 13.33 -27.25 -22.26
C SER A 164 14.36 -27.24 -21.13
N GLY A 165 14.70 -28.42 -20.59
CA GLY A 165 15.61 -28.55 -19.47
C GLY A 165 15.84 -30.02 -19.10
N TYR A 166 16.87 -30.58 -19.70
CA TYR A 166 17.50 -31.89 -19.44
C TYR A 166 17.55 -32.27 -17.95
N TYR A 167 17.10 -33.49 -17.63
CA TYR A 167 17.77 -34.37 -16.69
C TYR A 167 17.78 -35.79 -17.26
N ASN A 168 18.95 -36.40 -17.18
CA ASN A 168 19.32 -37.71 -17.67
C ASN A 168 19.15 -38.69 -16.50
N GLU A 169 18.32 -39.71 -16.66
CA GLU A 169 18.32 -40.88 -15.77
C GLU A 169 18.31 -42.13 -16.66
N THR A 170 19.51 -42.63 -16.92
CA THR A 170 19.77 -44.01 -17.30
C THR A 170 19.42 -44.92 -16.14
N ALA A 171 18.43 -45.80 -16.32
CA ALA A 171 18.35 -47.07 -15.62
C ALA A 171 17.43 -48.04 -16.38
N GLU A 172 18.01 -49.19 -16.72
CA GLU A 172 17.37 -50.50 -16.82
C GLU A 172 16.79 -50.95 -18.17
N ASP A 173 17.68 -51.63 -18.91
CA ASP A 173 17.47 -52.99 -19.44
C ASP A 173 16.20 -53.69 -18.91
N ASP A 174 15.34 -54.21 -19.77
CA ASP A 174 15.32 -55.64 -20.14
C ASP A 174 13.98 -56.04 -20.83
N LEU A 175 14.09 -56.96 -21.80
CA LEU A 175 13.04 -57.86 -22.33
C LEU A 175 11.94 -57.30 -23.25
N SER A 176 12.14 -57.41 -24.58
CA SER A 176 11.66 -58.56 -25.39
C SER A 176 12.01 -58.41 -26.86
#